data_AF-B1PLM2-F1
#
_entry.id   AF-B1PLM2-F1
#
_cell.length_a   1.000
_cell.length_b   1.000
_cell.length_c   1.000
_cell.angle_alpha   90.00
_cell.angle_beta   90.00
_cell.angle_gamma   90.00
#
_symmetry.space_group_name_H-M   'P 1'
#
loop_
_entity.id
_entity.type
_entity.pdbx_description
1 polymer ?
#
loop_
_entity_poly.entity_id
_entity_poly.type
_entity_poly.pdbx_seq_one_letter_code
_entity_poly.pdbx_strand_id
1 'polypeptide(L)'
;YAHCTHATARACRGDLAYHSARHGIDDLMAQHNCSRDGPTAPTPPHGRNRVAADWGRADPGVCSYSPPEGERDIVYRHCGLFGDPHLRTFMDDFQTCKVEGAWPLVDNPYLSVQVTNIPVVPGSSATATNKLTIIFKEYAECTDVKMYQAETDSLPPAFVDGSKNGGPRDTTGSLRISELVPGRHVEIQARFI
;
A
#
# COMPACT_ATOMS: atom_id res chain seq x y z
N TYR A 1 14.37 1.00 2.18
CA TYR A 1 14.41 0.52 3.58
C TYR A 1 15.36 1.35 4.45
N ALA A 2 16.66 1.43 4.14
CA ALA A 2 17.64 2.24 4.89
C ALA A 2 17.25 3.73 5.04
N HIS A 3 16.76 4.38 3.99
CA HIS A 3 16.28 5.77 4.08
C HIS A 3 15.10 5.93 5.05
N CYS A 4 14.15 4.99 5.03
CA CYS A 4 12.99 5.01 5.94
C CYS A 4 13.40 4.80 7.39
N THR A 5 14.29 3.83 7.66
CA THR A 5 14.80 3.64 9.02
C THR A 5 15.58 4.86 9.51
N HIS A 6 16.35 5.52 8.65
CA HIS A 6 16.99 6.80 8.98
C HIS A 6 16.00 7.94 9.27
N ALA A 7 14.91 8.05 8.51
CA ALA A 7 13.91 9.10 8.67
C ALA A 7 13.16 9.02 10.02
N THR A 8 12.98 7.82 10.57
CA THR A 8 12.27 7.60 11.85
C THR A 8 13.16 7.74 13.09
N ALA A 9 14.46 8.02 12.94
CA ALA A 9 15.44 8.07 14.03
C ALA A 9 15.06 9.02 15.18
N ARG A 10 14.35 10.11 14.87
CA ARG A 10 13.90 11.09 15.87
C ARG A 10 12.85 10.51 16.82
N ALA A 11 11.92 9.72 16.30
CA ALA A 11 10.86 9.09 17.10
C ALA A 11 11.39 7.92 17.95
N CYS A 12 12.43 7.23 17.47
CA CYS A 12 12.98 6.02 18.08
C CYS A 12 14.29 6.25 18.85
N ARG A 13 14.58 7.48 19.30
CA ARG A 13 15.89 7.88 19.84
C ARG A 13 16.41 7.00 20.99
N GLY A 14 15.52 6.46 21.83
CA GLY A 14 15.86 5.62 22.98
C GLY A 14 15.61 4.13 22.82
N ASP A 15 15.21 3.67 21.63
CA ASP A 15 14.88 2.26 21.39
C ASP A 15 16.13 1.49 20.94
N LEU A 16 16.60 0.58 21.79
CA LEU A 16 17.79 -0.24 21.50
C LEU A 16 17.57 -1.19 20.32
N ALA A 17 16.36 -1.74 20.16
CA ALA A 17 16.03 -2.64 19.06
C ALA A 17 16.00 -1.90 17.72
N TYR A 18 15.54 -0.65 17.73
CA TYR A 18 15.63 0.23 16.56
C TYR A 18 17.09 0.47 16.16
N HIS A 19 17.97 0.79 17.11
CA HIS A 19 19.38 1.06 16.82
C HIS A 19 20.13 -0.18 16.34
N SER A 20 19.84 -1.37 16.90
CA SER A 20 20.43 -2.63 16.43
C SER A 20 19.94 -2.99 15.03
N ALA A 21 18.64 -2.85 14.75
CA ALA A 21 18.08 -3.08 13.42
C ALA A 21 18.67 -2.12 12.38
N ARG A 22 18.80 -0.83 12.71
CA ARG A 22 19.41 0.16 11.82
C ARG A 22 20.85 -0.21 11.47
N HIS A 23 21.66 -0.59 12.45
CA HIS A 23 23.05 -1.01 12.20
C HIS A 23 23.10 -2.25 11.29
N GLY A 24 22.26 -3.26 11.55
CA GLY A 24 22.20 -4.46 10.71
C GLY A 24 21.80 -4.15 9.26
N ILE A 25 20.90 -3.19 9.05
CA ILE A 25 20.52 -2.73 7.71
C ILE A 25 21.69 -2.04 7.02
N ASP A 26 22.40 -1.14 7.71
CA ASP A 26 23.55 -0.43 7.14
C ASP A 26 24.66 -1.42 6.75
N ASP A 27 24.93 -2.42 7.59
CA ASP A 27 25.90 -3.49 7.30
C ASP A 27 25.50 -4.32 6.08
N LEU A 28 24.23 -4.76 6.00
CA LEU A 28 23.71 -5.52 4.87
C LEU A 28 23.80 -4.70 3.57
N MET A 29 23.45 -3.41 3.60
CA MET A 29 23.54 -2.53 2.45
C MET A 29 24.99 -2.39 1.96
N ALA A 30 25.95 -2.30 2.88
CA ALA A 30 27.37 -2.24 2.55
C ALA A 30 27.89 -3.58 2.00
N GLN A 31 27.54 -4.70 2.62
CA GLN A 31 27.97 -6.05 2.20
C GLN A 31 27.49 -6.40 0.78
N HIS A 32 26.32 -5.91 0.40
CA HIS A 32 25.71 -6.20 -0.90
C HIS A 32 25.83 -5.06 -1.93
N ASN A 33 26.62 -4.00 -1.64
CA ASN A 33 26.79 -2.83 -2.50
C ASN A 33 25.44 -2.22 -2.98
N CYS A 34 24.44 -2.24 -2.10
CA CYS A 34 23.12 -1.74 -2.42
C CYS A 34 23.13 -0.21 -2.56
N SER A 35 22.47 0.32 -3.59
CA SER A 35 22.23 1.76 -3.70
C SER A 35 21.39 2.25 -2.51
N ARG A 36 21.80 3.38 -1.94
CA ARG A 36 20.98 4.09 -0.93
C ARG A 36 19.86 4.91 -1.56
N ASP A 37 19.99 5.22 -2.85
CA ASP A 37 18.97 5.83 -3.67
C ASP A 37 18.02 4.72 -4.14
N GLY A 38 17.06 4.39 -3.27
CA GLY A 38 15.86 3.66 -3.68
C GLY A 38 14.79 4.64 -4.16
N PRO A 39 13.71 4.15 -4.82
CA PRO A 39 12.54 4.96 -5.08
C PRO A 39 11.82 5.27 -3.76
N THR A 40 12.41 6.13 -2.93
CA THR A 40 11.67 6.73 -1.82
C THR A 40 10.79 7.79 -2.42
N ALA A 41 9.48 7.52 -2.47
CA ALA A 41 8.48 8.54 -2.70
C ALA A 41 8.81 9.74 -1.80
N PRO A 42 8.82 10.97 -2.34
CA PRO A 42 9.00 12.15 -1.50
C PRO A 42 7.98 12.08 -0.37
N THR A 43 8.44 12.34 0.86
CA THR A 43 7.56 12.59 2.00
C THR A 43 6.49 13.56 1.52
N PRO A 44 5.18 13.26 1.67
CA PRO A 44 4.18 14.25 1.34
C PRO A 44 4.56 15.51 2.10
N PRO A 45 4.63 16.69 1.46
CA PRO A 45 4.72 17.91 2.23
C PRO A 45 3.57 17.84 3.23
N HIS A 46 3.86 17.96 4.53
CA HIS A 46 2.82 18.16 5.53
C HIS A 46 2.05 19.40 5.09
N GLY A 47 0.94 19.16 4.38
CA GLY A 47 0.11 20.16 3.79
C GLY A 47 -0.59 20.89 4.92
N ARG A 48 0.06 21.93 5.43
CA ARG A 48 -0.64 23.06 6.06
C ARG A 48 -1.41 23.81 4.98
N ASN A 49 -2.38 23.17 4.34
CA ASN A 49 -3.37 23.86 3.53
C ASN A 49 -4.69 23.82 4.28
N ARG A 50 -4.79 24.77 5.23
CA ARG A 50 -6.08 25.34 5.59
C ARG A 50 -6.63 26.02 4.35
N VAL A 51 -7.53 25.35 3.63
CA VAL A 51 -8.48 26.03 2.76
C VAL A 51 -9.82 25.37 2.96
N ALA A 52 -10.66 26.03 3.75
CA ALA A 52 -12.09 25.80 3.74
C ALA A 52 -12.61 26.26 2.37
N ALA A 53 -13.15 25.35 1.57
CA ALA A 53 -13.94 25.70 0.39
C ALA A 53 -14.94 24.59 0.06
N ASP A 54 -16.19 24.93 0.38
CA ASP A 54 -17.48 24.60 -0.23
C ASP A 54 -17.89 23.15 -0.55
N TRP A 55 -18.99 22.77 0.07
CA TRP A 55 -19.60 21.45 0.08
C TRP A 55 -20.51 21.23 -1.13
N GLY A 56 -20.07 20.43 -2.09
CA GLY A 56 -20.90 19.90 -3.17
C GLY A 56 -21.14 18.39 -3.02
N ARG A 57 -22.27 18.00 -2.43
CA ARG A 57 -22.81 16.61 -2.38
C ARG A 57 -21.81 15.50 -2.01
N ALA A 58 -21.08 15.68 -0.92
CA ALA A 58 -20.43 14.57 -0.19
C ALA A 58 -21.33 14.14 0.97
N ASP A 59 -21.41 12.84 1.23
CA ASP A 59 -22.05 12.29 2.44
C ASP A 59 -21.32 12.89 3.67
N PRO A 60 -22.00 13.64 4.56
CA PRO A 60 -21.32 14.38 5.60
C PRO A 60 -20.51 13.46 6.51
N GLY A 61 -19.17 13.54 6.37
CA GLY A 61 -18.20 12.74 7.13
C GLY A 61 -17.27 11.88 6.27
N VAL A 62 -17.61 11.57 5.01
CA VAL A 62 -16.77 10.67 4.19
C VAL A 62 -15.79 11.45 3.33
N CYS A 63 -14.49 11.34 3.61
CA CYS A 63 -13.45 11.91 2.77
C CYS A 63 -13.37 11.15 1.44
N SER A 64 -13.50 11.90 0.34
CA SER A 64 -13.51 11.38 -1.02
C SER A 64 -12.56 12.17 -1.92
N TYR A 65 -11.95 11.49 -2.88
CA TYR A 65 -11.06 12.09 -3.87
C TYR A 65 -11.82 13.15 -4.68
N SER A 66 -11.22 14.33 -4.81
CA SER A 66 -11.72 15.41 -5.65
C SER A 66 -10.66 15.76 -6.68
N PRO A 67 -11.01 15.80 -7.98
CA PRO A 67 -10.07 16.18 -9.00
C PRO A 67 -9.63 17.65 -8.82
N PRO A 68 -8.41 18.02 -9.27
CA PRO A 68 -7.97 19.40 -9.28
C PRO A 68 -8.94 20.34 -10.02
N GLU A 69 -8.94 21.61 -9.63
CA GLU A 69 -9.82 22.63 -10.23
C GLU A 69 -9.60 22.73 -11.75
N GLY A 70 -10.66 22.44 -12.51
CA GLY A 70 -10.63 22.43 -13.98
C GLY A 70 -10.68 21.05 -14.63
N GLU A 71 -10.40 19.98 -13.88
CA GLU A 71 -10.63 18.59 -14.32
C GLU A 71 -12.01 18.13 -13.88
N ARG A 72 -12.88 17.78 -14.85
CA ARG A 72 -14.26 17.35 -14.58
C ARG A 72 -14.45 15.84 -14.64
N ASP A 73 -13.55 15.11 -15.29
CA ASP A 73 -13.69 13.69 -15.58
C ASP A 73 -12.60 12.87 -14.87
N ILE A 74 -13.02 11.98 -13.97
CA ILE A 74 -12.14 10.99 -13.34
C ILE A 74 -12.01 9.79 -14.27
N VAL A 75 -10.79 9.47 -14.70
CA VAL A 75 -10.50 8.30 -15.54
C VAL A 75 -9.85 7.21 -14.69
N TYR A 76 -10.59 6.12 -14.47
CA TYR A 76 -10.08 4.96 -13.74
C TYR A 76 -9.16 4.09 -14.61
N ARG A 77 -8.07 3.62 -14.00
CA ARG A 77 -7.14 2.65 -14.61
C ARG A 77 -7.13 1.37 -13.78
N HIS A 78 -6.91 0.24 -14.45
CA HIS A 78 -6.98 -1.08 -13.81
C HIS A 78 -5.63 -1.79 -13.92
N CYS A 79 -5.19 -2.42 -12.84
CA CYS A 79 -4.05 -3.31 -12.80
C CYS A 79 -4.52 -4.64 -12.20
N GLY A 80 -4.01 -5.76 -12.71
CA GLY A 80 -4.41 -7.10 -12.25
C GLY A 80 -3.26 -8.08 -12.27
N LEU A 81 -3.19 -8.96 -11.27
CA LEU A 81 -2.22 -10.03 -11.14
C LEU A 81 -2.95 -11.35 -10.89
N PHE A 82 -2.73 -12.37 -11.70
CA PHE A 82 -3.48 -13.63 -11.62
C PHE A 82 -2.70 -14.80 -12.23
N GLY A 83 -3.04 -16.04 -11.85
CA GLY A 83 -2.40 -17.23 -12.43
C GLY A 83 -0.90 -17.31 -12.09
N ASP A 84 -0.08 -17.66 -13.08
CA ASP A 84 1.37 -17.83 -12.97
C ASP A 84 2.16 -16.59 -13.44
N PRO A 85 2.42 -15.68 -12.49
CA PRO A 85 1.66 -14.46 -12.44
C PRO A 85 1.61 -13.74 -13.82
N HIS A 86 0.43 -13.78 -14.43
CA HIS A 86 0.05 -12.87 -15.49
C HIS A 86 -0.28 -11.51 -14.89
N LEU A 87 0.34 -10.47 -15.45
CA LEU A 87 0.17 -9.08 -15.07
C LEU A 87 -0.53 -8.33 -16.19
N ARG A 88 -1.64 -7.66 -15.87
CA ARG A 88 -2.21 -6.55 -16.66
C ARG A 88 -1.78 -5.25 -16.01
N THR A 89 -1.02 -4.42 -16.71
CA THR A 89 -0.55 -3.12 -16.20
C THR A 89 -1.67 -2.06 -16.28
N PHE A 90 -1.47 -0.91 -15.61
CA PHE A 90 -2.36 0.26 -15.74
C PHE A 90 -2.44 0.85 -17.16
N MET A 91 -1.54 0.44 -18.07
CA MET A 91 -1.54 0.83 -19.49
C MET A 91 -2.20 -0.24 -20.38
N ASP A 92 -2.82 -1.26 -19.77
CA ASP A 92 -3.42 -2.41 -20.44
C ASP A 92 -2.43 -3.31 -21.19
N ASP A 93 -1.14 -3.26 -20.83
CA ASP A 93 -0.15 -4.23 -21.31
C ASP A 93 -0.27 -5.54 -20.54
N PHE A 94 -0.07 -6.66 -21.24
CA PHE A 94 -0.09 -8.00 -20.66
C PHE A 94 1.31 -8.61 -20.63
N GLN A 95 1.70 -9.12 -19.47
CA GLN A 95 3.02 -9.72 -19.24
C GLN A 95 2.86 -11.03 -18.46
N THR A 96 3.72 -12.00 -18.75
CA THR A 96 3.88 -13.20 -17.91
C THR A 96 5.24 -13.10 -17.24
N CYS A 97 5.24 -12.94 -15.92
CA CYS A 97 6.44 -12.59 -15.19
C CYS A 97 6.97 -13.78 -14.41
N LYS A 98 8.21 -14.23 -14.70
CA LYS A 98 8.95 -15.11 -13.79
C LYS A 98 9.58 -14.25 -12.69
N VAL A 99 8.83 -14.00 -11.64
CA VAL A 99 9.27 -13.21 -10.50
C VAL A 99 9.09 -14.03 -9.23
N GLU A 100 10.18 -14.39 -8.57
CA GLU A 100 10.21 -15.09 -7.29
C GLU A 100 10.55 -14.10 -6.17
N GLY A 101 9.96 -14.28 -4.99
CA GLY A 101 10.16 -13.39 -3.85
C GLY A 101 9.19 -12.22 -3.84
N ALA A 102 9.55 -11.16 -3.12
CA ALA A 102 8.70 -9.99 -2.89
C ALA A 102 8.90 -8.91 -3.96
N TRP A 103 7.81 -8.43 -4.53
CA TRP A 103 7.81 -7.44 -5.62
C TRP A 103 6.77 -6.34 -5.39
N PRO A 104 7.11 -5.06 -5.63
CA PRO A 104 6.13 -3.97 -5.59
C PRO A 104 5.29 -3.98 -6.88
N LEU A 105 3.97 -4.06 -6.73
CA LEU A 105 3.00 -3.92 -7.82
C LEU A 105 2.56 -2.46 -7.99
N VAL A 106 2.42 -1.75 -6.87
CA VAL A 106 2.15 -0.31 -6.81
C VAL A 106 3.05 0.27 -5.73
N ASP A 107 3.75 1.35 -6.01
CA ASP A 107 4.39 2.17 -4.98
C ASP A 107 4.34 3.63 -5.41
N ASN A 108 3.41 4.37 -4.81
CA ASN A 108 3.22 5.79 -5.07
C ASN A 108 2.96 6.53 -3.73
N PRO A 109 2.83 7.86 -3.70
CA PRO A 109 2.65 8.61 -2.46
C PRO A 109 1.42 8.22 -1.60
N TYR A 110 0.46 7.49 -2.15
CA TYR A 110 -0.82 7.16 -1.50
C TYR A 110 -0.95 5.68 -1.12
N LEU A 111 -0.38 4.80 -1.94
CA LEU A 111 -0.61 3.36 -1.87
C LEU A 111 0.68 2.59 -2.14
N SER A 112 0.93 1.57 -1.33
CA SER A 112 1.91 0.53 -1.65
C SER A 112 1.22 -0.83 -1.71
N VAL A 113 1.38 -1.55 -2.81
CA VAL A 113 0.91 -2.92 -3.00
C VAL A 113 2.14 -3.78 -3.27
N GLN A 114 2.37 -4.76 -2.41
CA GLN A 114 3.46 -5.72 -2.51
C GLN A 114 2.90 -7.13 -2.60
N VAL A 115 3.47 -7.93 -3.49
CA VAL A 115 3.14 -9.34 -3.64
C VAL A 115 4.37 -10.19 -3.40
N THR A 116 4.19 -11.37 -2.82
CA THR A 116 5.23 -12.39 -2.76
C THR A 116 4.83 -13.56 -3.64
N ASN A 117 5.74 -13.96 -4.52
CA ASN A 117 5.55 -15.05 -5.45
C ASN A 117 6.51 -16.19 -5.10
N ILE A 118 6.01 -17.41 -5.11
CA ILE A 118 6.80 -18.62 -4.87
C ILE A 118 6.74 -19.53 -6.11
N PRO A 119 7.78 -20.34 -6.39
CA PRO A 119 7.71 -21.35 -7.44
C PRO A 119 6.55 -22.32 -7.17
N VAL A 120 5.77 -22.65 -8.20
CA VAL A 120 4.64 -23.59 -8.08
C VAL A 120 5.13 -24.98 -7.66
N VAL A 121 6.30 -25.38 -8.17
CA VAL A 121 7.06 -26.54 -7.72
C VAL A 121 8.56 -26.20 -7.69
N PRO A 122 9.36 -26.85 -6.84
CA PRO A 122 10.81 -26.62 -6.79
C PRO A 122 11.46 -26.77 -8.17
N GLY A 123 12.24 -25.77 -8.58
CA GLY A 123 12.94 -25.74 -9.88
C GLY A 123 12.09 -25.30 -11.07
N SER A 124 10.79 -25.03 -10.89
CA SER A 124 9.93 -24.50 -11.97
C SER A 124 10.24 -23.05 -12.30
N SER A 125 10.01 -22.67 -13.56
CA SER A 125 9.95 -21.27 -13.98
C SER A 125 8.62 -20.59 -13.68
N ALA A 126 7.54 -21.37 -13.46
CA ALA A 126 6.24 -20.83 -13.10
C ALA A 126 6.20 -20.51 -11.60
N THR A 127 5.82 -19.28 -11.27
CA THR A 127 5.60 -18.84 -9.89
C THR A 127 4.11 -18.55 -9.66
N ALA A 128 3.68 -18.42 -8.41
CA ALA A 128 2.32 -18.01 -8.04
C ALA A 128 2.37 -17.12 -6.79
N THR A 129 1.44 -16.16 -6.71
CA THR A 129 1.34 -15.25 -5.56
C THR A 129 0.79 -15.98 -4.33
N ASN A 130 1.54 -15.98 -3.23
CA ASN A 130 1.12 -16.57 -1.96
C ASN A 130 0.89 -15.56 -0.84
N LYS A 131 1.30 -14.30 -1.04
CA LYS A 131 1.11 -13.21 -0.08
C LYS A 131 0.84 -11.91 -0.81
N LEU A 132 -0.12 -11.15 -0.28
CA LEU A 132 -0.46 -9.81 -0.70
C LEU A 132 -0.38 -8.91 0.53
N THR A 133 0.33 -7.80 0.42
CA THR A 133 0.39 -6.74 1.43
C THR A 133 0.01 -5.43 0.78
N ILE A 134 -0.98 -4.73 1.34
CA ILE A 134 -1.41 -3.41 0.90
C ILE A 134 -1.23 -2.44 2.06
N ILE A 135 -0.56 -1.32 1.80
CA ILE A 135 -0.39 -0.23 2.76
C ILE A 135 -1.09 0.99 2.18
N PHE A 136 -2.19 1.38 2.82
CA PHE A 136 -2.81 2.68 2.64
C PHE A 136 -1.99 3.68 3.45
N LYS A 137 -1.29 4.59 2.78
CA LYS A 137 -0.44 5.60 3.41
C LYS A 137 -1.35 6.64 4.09
N GLU A 138 -0.80 7.30 5.11
CA GLU A 138 -1.53 8.34 5.84
C GLU A 138 -1.99 9.42 4.87
N TYR A 139 -3.26 9.80 4.97
CA TYR A 139 -3.84 10.89 4.20
C TYR A 139 -4.62 11.79 5.16
N ALA A 140 -4.12 13.02 5.32
CA ALA A 140 -4.57 13.95 6.35
C ALA A 140 -6.10 14.09 6.36
N GLU A 141 -6.68 14.00 7.56
CA GLU A 141 -8.13 14.09 7.84
C GLU A 141 -8.98 12.91 7.31
N CYS A 142 -8.41 11.98 6.55
CA CYS A 142 -9.16 10.90 5.88
C CYS A 142 -8.86 9.51 6.45
N THR A 143 -7.58 9.15 6.58
CA THR A 143 -7.16 7.87 7.19
C THR A 143 -5.76 7.95 7.79
N ASP A 144 -5.58 7.28 8.93
CA ASP A 144 -4.25 6.87 9.40
C ASP A 144 -3.69 5.77 8.49
N VAL A 145 -2.40 5.44 8.67
CA VAL A 145 -1.79 4.30 7.97
C VAL A 145 -2.56 3.02 8.29
N LYS A 146 -2.99 2.30 7.25
CA LYS A 146 -3.64 0.98 7.38
C LYS A 146 -2.92 -0.05 6.54
N MET A 147 -2.73 -1.23 7.13
CA MET A 147 -2.11 -2.37 6.48
C MET A 147 -3.15 -3.49 6.33
N TYR A 148 -3.29 -3.98 5.11
CA TYR A 148 -3.98 -5.21 4.79
C TYR A 148 -2.97 -6.28 4.40
N GLN A 149 -3.16 -7.50 4.87
CA GLN A 149 -2.36 -8.65 4.46
C GLN A 149 -3.26 -9.85 4.24
N ALA A 150 -3.03 -10.53 3.13
CA ALA A 150 -3.66 -11.81 2.80
C ALA A 150 -2.57 -12.81 2.40
N GLU A 151 -2.81 -14.07 2.71
CA GLU A 151 -1.94 -15.20 2.35
C GLU A 151 -2.78 -16.33 1.75
N THR A 152 -2.13 -17.31 1.13
CA THR A 152 -2.81 -18.54 0.72
C THR A 152 -3.59 -19.11 1.91
N ASP A 153 -4.85 -19.49 1.68
CA ASP A 153 -5.79 -20.01 2.68
C ASP A 153 -6.20 -19.02 3.80
N SER A 154 -5.74 -17.76 3.75
CA SER A 154 -6.05 -16.73 4.75
C SER A 154 -6.38 -15.40 4.08
N LEU A 155 -7.68 -15.18 3.88
CA LEU A 155 -8.23 -13.94 3.30
C LEU A 155 -9.08 -13.20 4.36
N PRO A 156 -8.46 -12.44 5.27
CA PRO A 156 -9.19 -11.79 6.35
C PRO A 156 -10.09 -10.66 5.81
N PRO A 157 -11.29 -10.46 6.37
CA PRO A 157 -12.14 -9.31 6.06
C PRO A 157 -11.89 -8.15 7.04
N ALA A 158 -10.63 -7.88 7.35
CA ALA A 158 -10.15 -6.83 8.25
C ALA A 158 -8.70 -6.44 7.94
N PHE A 159 -8.29 -5.24 8.37
CA PHE A 159 -6.90 -4.83 8.42
C PHE A 159 -6.12 -5.61 9.50
N VAL A 160 -4.79 -5.53 9.49
CA VAL A 160 -3.91 -6.26 10.42
C VAL A 160 -4.18 -5.93 11.89
N ASP A 161 -4.68 -4.73 12.19
CA ASP A 161 -5.09 -4.30 13.53
C ASP A 161 -6.51 -4.77 13.93
N GLY A 162 -7.18 -5.57 13.08
CA GLY A 162 -8.54 -6.06 13.28
C GLY A 162 -9.64 -5.07 12.90
N SER A 163 -9.30 -3.84 12.50
CA SER A 163 -10.29 -2.84 12.09
C SER A 163 -10.86 -3.16 10.70
N LYS A 164 -12.11 -2.73 10.46
CA LYS A 164 -12.75 -2.83 9.12
C LYS A 164 -12.82 -1.51 8.37
N ASN A 165 -12.47 -0.42 9.03
CA ASN A 165 -12.51 0.92 8.47
C ASN A 165 -11.21 1.67 8.82
N GLY A 166 -10.80 2.60 7.96
CA GLY A 166 -9.73 3.56 8.24
C GLY A 166 -10.28 4.95 8.51
N GLY A 167 -9.58 5.69 9.37
CA GLY A 167 -9.89 7.06 9.75
C GLY A 167 -10.52 7.23 11.15
N PRO A 168 -10.60 8.48 11.64
CA PRO A 168 -11.32 8.83 12.86
C PRO A 168 -12.78 8.32 12.86
N ARG A 169 -13.38 8.21 14.05
CA ARG A 169 -14.77 7.73 14.20
C ARG A 169 -15.79 8.46 13.31
N ASP A 170 -15.53 9.73 13.00
CA ASP A 170 -16.40 10.59 12.20
C ASP A 170 -16.20 10.44 10.67
N THR A 171 -15.18 9.68 10.23
CA THR A 171 -14.89 9.41 8.80
C THR A 171 -15.11 7.96 8.39
N THR A 172 -16.10 7.33 9.04
CA THR A 172 -16.52 5.93 8.83
C THR A 172 -17.04 5.70 7.40
N GLY A 173 -16.12 5.57 6.43
CA GLY A 173 -16.46 5.33 5.03
C GLY A 173 -15.36 5.69 4.03
N SER A 174 -14.36 6.48 4.43
CA SER A 174 -13.27 6.89 3.54
C SER A 174 -12.40 5.70 3.12
N LEU A 175 -12.14 4.79 4.06
CA LEU A 175 -11.47 3.51 3.82
C LEU A 175 -12.28 2.39 4.45
N ARG A 176 -12.69 1.38 3.68
CA ARG A 176 -13.52 0.27 4.17
C ARG A 176 -13.15 -1.04 3.51
N ILE A 177 -13.15 -2.11 4.31
CA ILE A 177 -13.06 -3.49 3.82
C ILE A 177 -14.42 -4.19 3.90
N SER A 178 -14.78 -4.93 2.85
CA SER A 178 -16.01 -5.69 2.75
C SER A 178 -15.72 -7.10 2.23
N GLU A 179 -16.31 -8.11 2.85
CA GLU A 179 -16.25 -9.48 2.36
C GLU A 179 -17.44 -9.72 1.43
N LEU A 180 -17.17 -9.93 0.15
CA LEU A 180 -18.20 -10.17 -0.86
C LEU A 180 -18.54 -11.66 -0.95
N VAL A 181 -17.54 -12.52 -0.80
CA VAL A 181 -17.70 -13.98 -0.75
C VAL A 181 -16.88 -14.51 0.42
N PRO A 182 -17.52 -15.18 1.40
CA PRO A 182 -16.83 -15.68 2.59
C PRO A 182 -15.56 -16.47 2.26
N GLY A 183 -14.44 -16.02 2.79
CA GLY A 183 -13.10 -16.62 2.63
C GLY A 183 -12.54 -16.64 1.20
N ARG A 184 -13.20 -15.98 0.23
CA ARG A 184 -12.82 -16.06 -1.20
C ARG A 184 -12.71 -14.72 -1.89
N HIS A 185 -13.46 -13.71 -1.46
CA HIS A 185 -13.43 -12.40 -2.10
C HIS A 185 -13.63 -11.29 -1.06
N VAL A 186 -12.60 -10.48 -0.90
CA VAL A 186 -12.59 -9.27 -0.09
C VAL A 186 -12.33 -8.07 -1.00
N GLU A 187 -13.09 -7.00 -0.81
CA GLU A 187 -12.94 -5.72 -1.50
C GLU A 187 -12.55 -4.65 -0.49
N ILE A 188 -11.57 -3.81 -0.84
CA ILE A 188 -11.18 -2.64 -0.05
C ILE A 188 -11.45 -1.39 -0.87
N GLN A 189 -12.34 -0.55 -0.35
CA GLN A 189 -12.72 0.73 -0.96
C GLN A 189 -11.97 1.86 -0.24
N ALA A 190 -11.09 2.54 -0.96
CA ALA A 190 -10.40 3.74 -0.50
C ALA A 190 -10.92 4.93 -1.31
N ARG A 191 -11.93 5.62 -0.79
CA ARG A 191 -12.63 6.71 -1.51
C ARG A 191 -11.80 7.98 -1.64
N PHE A 192 -10.80 8.16 -0.79
CA PHE A 192 -9.98 9.37 -0.70
C PHE A 192 -8.83 9.45 -1.72
N ILE A 193 -8.64 8.41 -2.55
CA ILE A 193 -7.57 8.30 -3.57
C ILE A 193 -8.10 7.87 -4.93
#